data_AF-X0SD35-F1
#
_entry.id   AF-X0SD35-F1
#
_cell.length_a   1.000
_cell.length_b   1.000
_cell.length_c   1.000
_cell.angle_alpha   90.00
_cell.angle_beta   90.00
_cell.angle_gamma   90.00
#
_symmetry.space_group_name_H-M   'P 1'
#
loop_
_entity.id
_entity.type
_entity.pdbx_description
1 polymer ?
#
loop_
_entity_poly.entity_id
_entity_poly.type
_entity_poly.pdbx_seq_one_letter_code
_entity_poly.pdbx_strand_id
1 'polypeptide(L)'
;MRTIPMSLLLVLCVSLAALSAVLTDRTHPFSVHDMLTMDRLSDPQVSPDGKWIVFVLRQTDLQANKGRTDLWLVGTDGTDLHRLTSHPEGDSNPRWTPDSKSVFFISTRSDSAQVWRIRIDGGEAQQVTNLPLDIGNLLVSPNG
;
A
#
# COMPACT_ATOMS: atom_id res chain seq x y z
N MET A 1 -36.51 -53.70 10.34
CA MET A 1 -35.68 -52.81 11.18
C MET A 1 -34.22 -53.04 10.81
N ARG A 2 -33.58 -52.13 10.07
CA ARG A 2 -32.17 -52.26 9.64
C ARG A 2 -31.27 -51.62 10.70
N THR A 3 -30.47 -52.43 11.38
CA THR A 3 -29.52 -52.00 12.41
C THR A 3 -28.28 -51.38 11.75
N ILE A 4 -28.02 -50.11 12.02
CA ILE A 4 -26.79 -49.43 11.60
C ILE A 4 -25.62 -50.04 12.39
N PRO A 5 -24.54 -50.49 11.73
CA PRO A 5 -23.41 -51.12 12.42
C PRO A 5 -22.65 -50.07 13.26
N MET A 6 -22.31 -50.44 14.51
CA MET A 6 -21.61 -49.60 15.50
C MET A 6 -20.29 -49.00 14.96
N SER A 7 -19.63 -49.70 14.03
CA SER A 7 -18.42 -49.25 13.33
C SER A 7 -18.65 -48.08 12.38
N LEU A 8 -19.82 -47.95 11.77
CA LEU A 8 -20.18 -46.83 10.89
C LEU A 8 -20.52 -45.56 11.69
N LEU A 9 -21.06 -45.73 12.90
CA LEU A 9 -21.32 -44.65 13.84
C LEU A 9 -20.01 -44.06 14.41
N LEU A 10 -19.01 -44.91 14.65
CA LEU A 10 -17.70 -44.50 15.18
C LEU A 10 -16.88 -43.68 14.16
N VAL A 11 -16.89 -44.09 12.89
CA VAL A 11 -16.20 -43.37 11.80
C VAL A 11 -16.85 -42.00 11.54
N LEU A 12 -18.17 -41.90 11.63
CA LEU A 12 -18.90 -40.64 11.49
C LEU A 12 -18.57 -39.66 12.64
N CYS A 13 -18.47 -40.13 13.89
CA CYS A 13 -18.08 -39.28 15.03
C CYS A 13 -16.63 -38.78 14.95
N VAL A 14 -15.69 -39.59 14.46
CA VAL A 14 -14.29 -39.16 14.27
C VAL A 14 -14.19 -38.12 13.15
N SER A 15 -14.97 -38.25 12.07
CA SER A 15 -15.01 -37.27 11.00
C SER A 15 -15.62 -35.92 11.41
N LEU A 16 -16.61 -35.92 12.33
CA LEU A 16 -17.25 -34.70 12.82
C LEU A 16 -16.35 -33.94 13.81
N ALA A 17 -15.60 -34.65 14.66
CA ALA A 17 -14.65 -34.04 15.59
C ALA A 17 -13.44 -33.39 14.90
N ALA A 18 -12.99 -33.95 13.75
CA ALA A 18 -11.92 -33.37 12.95
C ALA A 18 -12.34 -32.05 12.25
N LEU A 19 -13.63 -31.89 11.93
CA LEU A 19 -14.15 -30.68 11.29
C LEU A 19 -14.27 -29.50 12.27
N SER A 20 -14.52 -29.77 13.56
CA SER A 20 -14.60 -28.73 14.60
C SER A 20 -13.25 -28.09 14.93
N ALA A 21 -12.15 -28.83 14.74
CA ALA A 21 -10.80 -28.32 15.02
C ALA A 21 -10.27 -27.33 13.97
N VAL A 22 -10.91 -27.25 12.79
CA VAL A 22 -10.50 -26.37 11.69
C VAL A 22 -11.11 -24.97 11.80
N LEU A 23 -12.07 -24.76 12.71
CA LEU A 23 -12.80 -23.50 12.88
C LEU A 23 -12.38 -22.66 14.10
N THR A 24 -11.23 -22.93 14.72
CA THR A 24 -10.64 -21.95 15.62
C THR A 24 -10.16 -20.77 14.79
N ASP A 25 -11.07 -19.80 14.59
CA ASP A 25 -10.73 -18.44 14.26
C ASP A 25 -9.70 -17.99 15.30
N ARG A 26 -8.43 -17.91 14.86
CA ARG A 26 -7.36 -17.44 15.71
C ARG A 26 -7.55 -15.94 15.81
N THR A 27 -8.42 -15.53 16.73
CA THR A 27 -8.52 -14.12 17.10
C THR A 27 -7.13 -13.65 17.48
N HIS A 28 -6.57 -12.71 16.73
CA HIS A 28 -5.28 -12.07 17.03
C HIS A 28 -5.58 -10.81 17.85
N PRO A 29 -5.41 -10.82 19.19
CA PRO A 29 -5.61 -9.61 19.97
C PRO A 29 -4.61 -8.56 19.50
N PHE A 30 -5.09 -7.33 19.31
CA PHE A 30 -4.22 -6.22 18.95
C PHE A 30 -3.06 -6.09 19.95
N SER A 31 -1.86 -5.96 19.43
CA SER A 31 -0.61 -6.00 20.18
C SER A 31 0.29 -4.80 19.80
N VAL A 32 1.36 -4.59 20.57
CA VAL A 32 2.40 -3.62 20.22
C VAL A 32 3.01 -3.93 18.85
N HIS A 33 3.11 -5.22 18.50
CA HIS A 33 3.63 -5.62 17.20
C HIS A 33 2.75 -5.06 16.07
N ASP A 34 1.42 -5.22 16.15
CA ASP A 34 0.48 -4.66 15.17
C ASP A 34 0.60 -3.15 15.07
N MET A 35 0.71 -2.47 16.21
CA MET A 35 0.89 -1.02 16.25
C MET A 35 2.18 -0.58 15.52
N LEU A 36 3.25 -1.37 15.60
CA LEU A 36 4.52 -1.03 14.96
C LEU A 36 4.49 -1.35 13.45
N THR A 37 3.91 -2.50 13.07
CA THR A 37 3.90 -3.00 11.69
C THR A 37 2.73 -2.51 10.86
N MET A 38 1.73 -1.84 11.44
CA MET A 38 0.60 -1.32 10.66
C MET A 38 1.07 -0.34 9.58
N ASP A 39 0.55 -0.52 8.38
CA ASP A 39 0.72 0.39 7.27
C ASP A 39 0.09 1.75 7.60
N ARG A 40 0.81 2.83 7.31
CA ARG A 40 0.35 4.20 7.60
C ARG A 40 0.19 4.96 6.30
N LEU A 41 -1.03 5.37 6.00
CA LEU A 41 -1.34 6.20 4.85
C LEU A 41 -1.32 7.69 5.21
N SER A 42 -0.84 8.53 4.28
CA SER A 42 -0.80 9.99 4.43
C SER A 42 -0.87 10.73 3.09
N ASP A 43 -1.11 12.04 3.15
CA ASP A 43 -1.17 12.98 2.00
C ASP A 43 -1.98 12.47 0.79
N PRO A 44 -3.27 12.09 0.96
CA PRO A 44 -4.11 11.67 -0.15
C PRO A 44 -4.47 12.86 -1.06
N GLN A 45 -4.38 12.66 -2.37
CA GLN A 45 -4.67 13.66 -3.39
C GLN A 45 -5.55 13.09 -4.50
N VAL A 46 -6.70 13.71 -4.75
CA VAL A 46 -7.61 13.34 -5.85
C VAL A 46 -7.09 13.95 -7.16
N SER A 47 -7.14 13.19 -8.25
CA SER A 47 -6.78 13.67 -9.58
C SER A 47 -7.72 14.79 -10.05
N PRO A 48 -7.24 15.73 -10.90
CA PRO A 48 -8.09 16.78 -11.46
C PRO A 48 -9.33 16.27 -12.21
N ASP A 49 -9.23 15.10 -12.87
CA ASP A 49 -10.36 14.42 -13.53
C ASP A 49 -11.28 13.63 -12.57
N GLY A 50 -10.94 13.56 -11.28
CA GLY A 50 -11.73 12.93 -10.23
C GLY A 50 -11.73 11.39 -10.24
N LYS A 51 -10.88 10.74 -11.05
CA LYS A 51 -10.89 9.28 -11.22
C LYS A 51 -9.96 8.52 -10.30
N TRP A 52 -8.91 9.17 -9.81
CA TRP A 52 -7.83 8.52 -9.08
C TRP A 52 -7.51 9.24 -7.78
N ILE A 53 -7.04 8.48 -6.79
CA ILE A 53 -6.46 8.99 -5.56
C ILE A 53 -5.03 8.47 -5.48
N VAL A 54 -4.07 9.39 -5.44
CA VAL A 54 -2.68 9.06 -5.09
C VAL A 54 -2.46 9.37 -3.62
N PHE A 55 -1.72 8.53 -2.91
CA PHE A 55 -1.38 8.73 -1.51
C PHE A 55 -0.03 8.11 -1.17
N VAL A 56 0.53 8.49 -0.03
CA VAL A 56 1.76 7.91 0.50
C VAL A 56 1.39 6.74 1.40
N LEU A 57 2.00 5.58 1.21
CA LEU A 57 1.90 4.44 2.13
C LEU A 57 3.27 4.18 2.77
N ARG A 58 3.32 4.20 4.09
CA ARG A 58 4.50 3.82 4.87
C ARG A 58 4.36 2.39 5.36
N GLN A 59 5.33 1.55 5.01
CA GLN A 59 5.48 0.19 5.54
C GLN A 59 6.73 0.12 6.43
N THR A 60 6.64 -0.60 7.55
CA THR A 60 7.74 -0.74 8.51
C THR A 60 8.36 -2.13 8.41
N ASP A 61 9.66 -2.19 8.13
CA ASP A 61 10.48 -3.39 8.28
C ASP A 61 11.16 -3.34 9.66
N LEU A 62 10.64 -4.14 10.59
CA LEU A 62 11.18 -4.23 11.95
C LEU A 62 12.56 -4.88 12.01
N GLN A 63 12.86 -5.81 11.11
CA GLN A 63 14.15 -6.51 11.11
C GLN A 63 15.26 -5.59 10.62
N ALA A 64 14.97 -4.80 9.59
CA ALA A 64 15.89 -3.80 9.09
C ALA A 64 15.92 -2.52 9.94
N ASN A 65 15.01 -2.37 10.92
CA ASN A 65 14.75 -1.13 11.65
C ASN A 65 14.58 0.08 10.70
N LYS A 66 13.81 -0.11 9.64
CA LYS A 66 13.59 0.88 8.57
C LYS A 66 12.10 1.01 8.27
N GLY A 67 11.69 2.22 7.91
CA GLY A 67 10.39 2.46 7.30
C GLY A 67 10.59 2.96 5.89
N ARG A 68 9.76 2.49 4.96
CA ARG A 68 9.78 2.90 3.57
C ARG A 68 8.47 3.57 3.21
N THR A 69 8.53 4.66 2.47
CA THR A 69 7.36 5.34 1.92
C THR A 69 7.36 5.23 0.42
N ASP A 70 6.22 4.83 -0.13
CA ASP A 70 6.00 4.72 -1.57
C ASP A 70 4.68 5.39 -1.94
N LEU A 71 4.54 5.75 -3.21
CA LEU A 71 3.28 6.25 -3.72
C LEU A 71 2.40 5.07 -4.14
N TRP A 72 1.14 5.15 -3.77
CA TRP A 72 0.09 4.21 -4.15
C TRP A 72 -1.04 4.93 -4.85
N LEU A 73 -1.71 4.22 -5.75
CA LEU A 73 -2.80 4.71 -6.56
C LEU A 73 -4.01 3.80 -6.40
N VAL A 74 -5.20 4.40 -6.33
CA VAL A 74 -6.48 3.69 -6.28
C VAL A 74 -7.54 4.49 -7.05
N GLY A 75 -8.48 3.80 -7.69
CA GLY A 75 -9.66 4.43 -8.28
C GLY A 75 -10.52 5.10 -7.20
N THR A 76 -11.23 6.17 -7.55
CA THR A 76 -12.16 6.84 -6.61
C THR A 76 -13.36 5.98 -6.23
N ASP A 77 -13.62 4.90 -6.97
CA ASP A 77 -14.57 3.84 -6.64
C ASP A 77 -13.98 2.75 -5.71
N GLY A 78 -12.71 2.85 -5.34
CA GLY A 78 -11.98 1.90 -4.50
C GLY A 78 -11.36 0.72 -5.25
N THR A 79 -11.44 0.67 -6.57
CA THR A 79 -10.87 -0.40 -7.40
C THR A 79 -9.43 -0.07 -7.83
N ASP A 80 -8.75 -1.05 -8.44
CA ASP A 80 -7.38 -0.88 -8.99
C ASP A 80 -6.36 -0.29 -8.00
N LEU A 81 -6.40 -0.71 -6.74
CA LEU A 81 -5.35 -0.39 -5.77
C LEU A 81 -4.03 -1.02 -6.19
N HIS A 82 -3.02 -0.20 -6.46
CA HIS A 82 -1.68 -0.67 -6.78
C HIS A 82 -0.60 0.33 -6.37
N ARG A 83 0.63 -0.18 -6.28
CA ARG A 83 1.82 0.61 -5.98
C ARG A 83 2.31 1.32 -7.24
N LEU A 84 2.52 2.62 -7.16
CA LEU A 84 2.95 3.46 -8.28
C LEU A 84 4.47 3.61 -8.34
N THR A 85 5.15 3.70 -7.19
CA THR A 85 6.62 3.80 -7.13
C THR A 85 7.26 2.67 -6.34
N SER A 86 8.44 2.20 -6.76
CA SER A 86 9.10 1.04 -6.16
C SER A 86 10.61 1.17 -5.93
N HIS A 87 11.13 2.40 -5.89
CA HIS A 87 12.56 2.66 -5.63
C HIS A 87 12.89 2.45 -4.13
N PRO A 88 14.05 1.87 -3.74
CA PRO A 88 14.37 1.60 -2.33
C PRO A 88 14.29 2.82 -1.39
N GLU A 89 14.65 3.99 -1.92
CA GLU A 89 14.56 5.28 -1.24
C GLU A 89 13.13 5.82 -1.14
N GLY A 90 12.89 6.71 -0.19
CA GLY A 90 11.54 7.18 0.15
C GLY A 90 10.96 8.17 -0.85
N ASP A 91 9.67 8.01 -1.14
CA ASP A 91 8.87 8.94 -1.94
C ASP A 91 7.80 9.62 -1.06
N SER A 92 7.53 10.90 -1.33
CA SER A 92 6.58 11.70 -0.55
C SER A 92 6.00 12.88 -1.33
N ASN A 93 5.02 13.55 -0.73
CA ASN A 93 4.41 14.80 -1.21
C ASN A 93 3.91 14.76 -2.68
N PRO A 94 3.05 13.80 -3.04
CA PRO A 94 2.57 13.67 -4.41
C PRO A 94 1.65 14.83 -4.80
N ARG A 95 1.78 15.37 -6.01
CA ARG A 95 0.87 16.36 -6.60
C ARG A 95 0.59 16.01 -8.05
N TRP A 96 -0.67 16.06 -8.43
CA TRP A 96 -1.10 15.76 -9.79
C TRP A 96 -0.64 16.81 -10.79
N THR A 97 -0.31 16.36 -12.00
CA THR A 97 -0.30 17.25 -13.16
C THR A 97 -1.74 17.66 -13.53
N PRO A 98 -1.97 18.87 -14.07
CA PRO A 98 -3.31 19.32 -14.43
C PRO A 98 -4.04 18.40 -15.43
N ASP A 99 -3.29 17.69 -16.27
CA ASP A 99 -3.82 16.75 -17.26
C ASP A 99 -4.22 15.38 -16.67
N SER A 100 -4.05 15.16 -15.37
CA SER A 100 -4.34 13.89 -14.67
C SER A 100 -3.54 12.68 -15.17
N LYS A 101 -2.44 12.87 -15.91
CA LYS A 101 -1.65 11.76 -16.49
C LYS A 101 -0.39 11.44 -15.70
N SER A 102 0.00 12.28 -14.76
CA SER A 102 1.25 12.12 -14.04
C SER A 102 1.16 12.70 -12.63
N VAL A 103 2.11 12.29 -11.81
CA VAL A 103 2.29 12.79 -10.44
C VAL A 103 3.71 13.33 -10.32
N PHE A 104 3.83 14.57 -9.86
CA PHE A 104 5.07 15.10 -9.30
C PHE A 104 5.19 14.69 -7.84
N PHE A 105 6.39 14.37 -7.38
CA PHE A 105 6.62 13.94 -6.01
C PHE A 105 8.05 14.22 -5.59
N ILE A 106 8.32 14.18 -4.28
CA ILE A 106 9.66 14.32 -3.72
C ILE A 106 10.25 12.92 -3.52
N SER A 107 11.48 12.69 -3.96
CA SER A 107 12.20 11.45 -3.72
C SER A 107 13.61 11.69 -3.22
N THR A 108 14.07 10.84 -2.30
CA THR A 108 15.45 10.81 -1.78
C THR A 108 16.36 9.85 -2.56
N ARG A 109 15.97 9.46 -3.78
CA ARG A 109 16.74 8.50 -4.62
C ARG A 109 18.01 9.07 -5.24
N SER A 110 18.18 10.38 -5.20
CA SER A 110 19.39 11.10 -5.60
C SER A 110 20.17 11.57 -4.36
N ASP A 111 21.31 12.23 -4.55
CA ASP A 111 22.16 12.74 -3.48
C ASP A 111 21.43 13.69 -2.50
N SER A 112 20.36 14.34 -2.96
CA SER A 112 19.46 15.20 -2.18
C SER A 112 18.00 14.88 -2.51
N ALA A 113 17.07 15.32 -1.65
CA ALA A 113 15.64 15.20 -1.90
C ALA A 113 15.22 16.13 -3.05
N GLN A 114 14.77 15.56 -4.17
CA GLN A 114 14.45 16.31 -5.39
C GLN A 114 13.02 16.05 -5.87
N VAL A 115 12.54 16.87 -6.80
CA VAL A 115 11.26 16.63 -7.49
C VAL A 115 11.47 15.63 -8.62
N TRP A 116 10.57 14.65 -8.66
CA TRP A 116 10.48 13.61 -9.66
C TRP A 116 9.08 13.59 -10.25
N ARG A 117 8.94 13.00 -11.43
CA ARG A 117 7.67 12.82 -12.13
C ARG A 117 7.51 11.37 -12.54
N ILE A 118 6.33 10.80 -12.31
CA ILE A 118 5.97 9.47 -12.80
C ILE A 118 4.62 9.53 -13.51
N ARG A 119 4.45 8.74 -14.57
CA ARG A 119 3.15 8.59 -15.22
C ARG A 119 2.28 7.61 -14.44
N ILE A 120 0.96 7.80 -14.45
CA ILE A 120 0.04 6.93 -13.71
C ILE A 120 -0.15 5.55 -14.33
N ASP A 121 0.21 5.37 -15.60
CA ASP A 121 0.30 4.06 -16.24
C ASP A 121 1.63 3.35 -15.93
N GLY A 122 2.45 3.93 -15.05
CA GLY A 122 3.71 3.38 -14.57
C GLY A 122 4.92 3.78 -15.42
N GLY A 123 5.94 2.92 -15.37
CA GLY A 123 7.24 3.16 -16.00
C GLY A 123 8.25 3.85 -15.09
N GLU A 124 9.41 4.19 -15.67
CA GLU A 124 10.49 4.83 -14.94
C GLU A 124 10.17 6.28 -14.61
N ALA A 125 10.38 6.64 -13.35
CA ALA A 125 10.22 8.00 -12.89
C ALA A 125 11.39 8.88 -13.35
N GLN A 126 11.07 10.10 -13.74
CA GLN A 126 12.01 11.07 -14.30
C GLN A 126 12.34 12.14 -13.27
N GLN A 127 13.62 12.45 -13.11
CA GLN A 127 14.07 13.55 -12.26
C GLN A 127 13.72 14.88 -12.94
N VAL A 128 13.09 15.79 -12.19
CA VAL A 128 12.66 17.10 -12.68
C VAL A 128 13.61 18.20 -12.20
N THR A 129 14.14 18.06 -10.98
CA THR A 129 15.07 19.04 -10.41
C THR A 129 16.38 18.37 -9.98
N ASN A 130 17.47 19.13 -10.05
CA ASN A 130 18.77 18.74 -9.53
C ASN A 130 19.40 19.95 -8.84
N LEU A 131 18.94 20.24 -7.63
CA LEU A 131 19.38 21.37 -6.83
C LEU A 131 20.40 20.92 -5.78
N PRO A 132 21.31 21.82 -5.36
CA PRO A 132 22.33 21.50 -4.36
C PRO A 132 21.77 21.26 -2.95
N LEU A 133 20.50 21.58 -2.71
CA LEU A 133 19.81 21.44 -1.43
C LEU A 133 18.51 20.64 -1.60
N ASP A 134 18.03 20.10 -0.48
CA ASP A 134 16.79 19.36 -0.40
C ASP A 134 15.56 20.24 -0.70
N ILE A 135 14.62 19.65 -1.42
CA ILE A 135 13.27 20.17 -1.60
C ILE A 135 12.38 19.51 -0.54
N GLY A 136 11.77 20.32 0.33
CA GLY A 136 10.90 19.84 1.41
C GLY A 136 9.41 19.85 1.09
N ASN A 137 8.98 20.56 0.04
CA ASN A 137 7.58 20.64 -0.37
C ASN A 137 7.46 21.03 -1.85
N LEU A 138 6.38 20.61 -2.50
CA LEU A 138 6.02 21.08 -3.84
C LEU A 138 4.53 21.36 -3.98
N LEU A 139 4.21 22.35 -4.82
CA LEU A 139 2.86 22.66 -5.29
C LEU A 139 2.91 22.80 -6.80
N VAL A 140 1.81 22.41 -7.46
CA VAL A 140 1.65 22.50 -8.91
C VAL A 140 0.68 23.63 -9.20
N SER A 141 1.06 24.53 -10.09
CA SER A 141 0.18 25.59 -10.59
C SER A 141 -1.04 24.96 -11.30
N PRO A 142 -2.25 25.54 -11.17
CA PRO A 142 -3.45 24.98 -11.81
C PRO A 142 -3.34 24.82 -13.34
N ASN A 143 -2.50 25.62 -13.98
CA ASN A 143 -2.25 25.63 -15.42
C ASN A 143 -0.97 24.89 -15.85
N GLY A 144 -0.23 24.30 -14.90
CA GLY A 144 1.09 23.71 -15.14
C GLY A 144 2.18 24.75 -15.37
#